data_AF-Q1PXQ7-F1
#
_entry.id   AF-Q1PXQ7-F1
#
_cell.length_a   1.000
_cell.length_b   1.000
_cell.length_c   1.000
_cell.angle_alpha   90.00
_cell.angle_beta   90.00
_cell.angle_gamma   90.00
#
_symmetry.space_group_name_H-M   'P 1'
#
loop_
_entity.id
_entity.type
_entity.pdbx_description
1 polymer ?
#
loop_
_entity_poly.entity_id
_entity_poly.type
_entity_poly.pdbx_seq_one_letter_code
_entity_poly.pdbx_strand_id
1 'polypeptide(L)'
;MHLNGYKIANPTVLARIEPEELEQFLRGCGWTPYFVEGDEPEEMHQLMASTLEQVIESIRQIQDNARKKNDTTRPRWPMIVLNSPKGWTGPKVVDGLQIEGTFRSHQIPLLVDSEYPDHLKFLEKRLPWLVHRLTYHRTNNKNMHGHDCFK
;
A
#
# COMPACT_ATOMS: atom_id res chain seq x y z
N MET A 1 10.26 -0.85 -2.41
CA MET A 1 9.96 -0.69 -0.96
C MET A 1 8.69 0.12 -0.82
N HIS A 2 7.70 -0.35 -0.04
CA HIS A 2 6.49 0.43 0.25
C HIS A 2 6.65 1.16 1.58
N LEU A 3 6.87 2.46 1.51
CA LEU A 3 7.16 3.34 2.64
C LEU A 3 5.89 4.09 3.06
N ASN A 4 4.92 3.38 3.63
CA ASN A 4 3.64 3.99 4.03
C ASN A 4 3.61 4.57 5.46
N GLY A 5 4.77 4.65 6.11
CA GLY A 5 4.92 5.25 7.43
C GLY A 5 4.64 4.34 8.63
N TYR A 6 3.88 3.24 8.50
CA TYR A 6 3.40 2.49 9.68
C TYR A 6 3.35 0.96 9.52
N LYS A 7 3.73 0.28 10.60
CA LYS A 7 3.42 -1.14 10.87
C LYS A 7 2.09 -1.26 11.63
N ILE A 8 1.85 -2.36 12.35
CA ILE A 8 0.54 -2.69 12.96
C ILE A 8 0.02 -1.58 13.87
N ALA A 9 0.86 -1.11 14.80
CA ALA A 9 0.49 -0.13 15.82
C ALA A 9 1.58 0.91 16.07
N ASN A 10 2.54 1.03 15.14
CA ASN A 10 3.74 1.83 15.32
C ASN A 10 4.22 2.38 13.98
N PRO A 11 5.01 3.47 13.98
CA PRO A 11 5.71 3.89 12.77
C PRO A 11 6.80 2.89 12.35
N THR A 12 7.21 2.95 11.09
CA THR A 12 8.39 2.23 10.57
C THR A 12 9.64 3.08 10.72
N VAL A 13 10.78 2.46 11.04
CA VAL A 13 12.05 3.18 11.26
C VAL A 13 12.46 3.96 10.01
N LEU A 14 12.45 3.30 8.85
CA LEU A 14 12.88 3.91 7.58
C LEU A 14 11.97 5.07 7.11
N ALA A 15 10.76 5.19 7.65
CA ALA A 15 9.88 6.31 7.32
C ALA A 15 10.04 7.50 8.28
N ARG A 16 10.96 7.40 9.25
CA ARG A 16 11.21 8.42 10.30
C ARG A 16 12.64 8.94 10.31
N ILE A 17 13.50 8.40 9.47
CA ILE A 17 14.84 8.95 9.21
C ILE A 17 14.73 10.00 8.10
N GLU A 18 15.76 10.84 7.96
CA GLU A 18 15.79 11.85 6.92
C GLU A 18 15.83 11.22 5.51
N PRO A 19 15.22 11.85 4.48
CA PRO A 19 15.24 11.31 3.12
C PRO A 19 16.66 11.04 2.60
N GLU A 20 17.61 11.90 2.96
CA GLU A 20 19.01 11.75 2.60
C GLU A 20 19.64 10.51 3.26
N GLU A 21 19.36 10.26 4.53
CA GLU A 21 19.85 9.06 5.23
C GLU A 21 19.28 7.78 4.59
N LEU A 22 18.01 7.80 4.20
CA LEU A 22 17.38 6.67 3.49
C LEU A 22 18.02 6.43 2.12
N GLU A 23 18.26 7.48 1.35
CA GLU A 23 18.94 7.39 0.05
C GLU A 23 20.35 6.81 0.23
N GLN A 24 21.13 7.36 1.17
CA GLN A 24 22.48 6.88 1.47
C GLN A 24 22.49 5.42 1.91
N PHE A 25 21.54 5.01 2.76
CA PHE A 25 21.39 3.62 3.19
C PHE A 25 21.15 2.69 1.99
N LEU A 26 20.18 3.02 1.12
CA LEU A 26 19.85 2.20 -0.05
C LEU A 26 21.02 2.13 -1.04
N ARG A 27 21.71 3.25 -1.26
CA ARG A 27 22.95 3.29 -2.06
C ARG A 27 24.06 2.47 -1.40
N GLY A 28 24.22 2.52 -0.09
CA GLY A 28 25.16 1.70 0.67
C GLY A 28 24.89 0.20 0.48
N CYS A 29 23.62 -0.20 0.41
CA CYS A 29 23.19 -1.57 0.11
C CYS A 29 23.36 -1.99 -1.37
N GLY A 30 23.85 -1.10 -2.24
CA GLY A 30 24.09 -1.42 -3.65
C GLY A 30 22.89 -1.18 -4.58
N TRP A 31 21.88 -0.44 -4.14
CA TRP A 31 20.74 -0.05 -4.96
C TRP A 31 20.93 1.33 -5.58
N THR A 32 20.18 1.60 -6.65
CA THR A 32 19.92 2.94 -7.18
C THR A 32 18.45 3.27 -6.86
N PRO A 33 18.16 4.07 -5.82
CA PRO A 33 16.79 4.36 -5.43
C PRO A 33 16.12 5.33 -6.40
N TYR A 34 14.84 5.08 -6.69
CA TYR A 34 13.91 5.94 -7.42
C TYR A 34 12.71 6.20 -6.51
N PHE A 35 12.43 7.46 -6.20
CA PHE A 35 11.36 7.83 -5.28
C PHE A 35 10.08 8.18 -6.04
N VAL A 36 8.97 7.56 -5.64
CA VAL A 36 7.62 7.86 -6.11
C VAL A 36 6.82 8.25 -4.87
N GLU A 37 6.52 9.54 -4.73
CA GLU A 37 5.98 10.11 -3.50
C GLU A 37 4.77 11.00 -3.78
N GLY A 38 3.73 10.87 -2.96
CA GLY A 38 2.52 11.68 -3.06
C GLY A 38 1.26 10.95 -2.61
N ASP A 39 0.15 11.65 -2.71
CA ASP A 39 -1.19 11.20 -2.33
C ASP A 39 -2.28 11.56 -3.34
N GLU A 40 -1.99 12.36 -4.37
CA GLU A 40 -2.93 12.63 -5.45
C GLU A 40 -2.90 11.51 -6.52
N PRO A 41 -4.01 10.78 -6.75
CA PRO A 41 -4.01 9.57 -7.58
C PRO A 41 -3.52 9.76 -9.01
N GLU A 42 -3.97 10.82 -9.68
CA GLU A 42 -3.59 11.06 -11.08
C GLU A 42 -2.08 11.36 -11.19
N GLU A 43 -1.56 12.23 -10.33
CA GLU A 43 -0.13 12.55 -10.31
C GLU A 43 0.72 11.33 -9.96
N MET A 44 0.29 10.54 -8.97
CA MET A 44 0.96 9.32 -8.56
C MET A 44 0.98 8.26 -9.66
N HIS A 45 -0.10 8.13 -10.44
CA HIS A 45 -0.12 7.23 -11.60
C HIS A 45 0.90 7.64 -12.65
N GLN A 46 0.96 8.93 -13.00
CA GLN A 46 1.93 9.44 -13.98
C GLN A 46 3.38 9.29 -13.49
N LEU A 47 3.62 9.59 -12.21
CA LEU A 47 4.95 9.46 -11.59
C LEU A 47 5.39 7.99 -11.53
N MET A 48 4.50 7.08 -11.15
CA MET A 48 4.80 5.64 -11.14
C MET A 48 5.07 5.11 -12.55
N ALA A 49 4.26 5.50 -13.55
CA ALA A 49 4.43 5.06 -14.93
C ALA A 49 5.78 5.49 -15.52
N SER A 50 6.11 6.78 -15.39
CA SER A 50 7.38 7.33 -15.87
C SER A 50 8.59 6.76 -15.12
N THR A 51 8.46 6.48 -13.82
CA THR A 51 9.53 5.84 -13.04
C THR A 51 9.74 4.38 -13.43
N LEU A 52 8.65 3.62 -13.66
CA LEU A 52 8.73 2.24 -14.11
C LEU A 52 9.44 2.13 -15.47
N GLU A 53 9.15 3.04 -16.39
CA GLU A 53 9.82 3.09 -17.69
C GLU A 53 11.34 3.26 -17.55
N GLN A 54 11.78 4.24 -16.74
CA GLN A 54 13.19 4.47 -16.45
C GLN A 54 13.86 3.26 -15.78
N VAL A 55 13.18 2.65 -14.82
CA VAL A 55 13.69 1.47 -14.09
C VAL A 55 13.84 0.26 -15.01
N ILE A 56 12.85 0.01 -15.88
CA ILE A 56 12.90 -1.08 -16.85
C ILE A 56 14.05 -0.85 -17.84
N GLU A 57 14.22 0.37 -18.33
CA GLU A 57 15.31 0.70 -19.25
C GLU A 57 16.69 0.51 -18.59
N SER A 58 16.84 0.96 -17.34
CA SER A 58 18.06 0.71 -16.55
C SER A 58 18.35 -0.78 -16.38
N ILE A 59 17.32 -1.59 -16.09
CA ILE A 59 17.44 -3.06 -15.99
C ILE A 59 17.90 -3.65 -17.33
N ARG A 60 17.31 -3.23 -18.45
CA ARG A 60 17.69 -3.70 -19.78
C ARG A 60 19.14 -3.35 -20.09
N GLN A 61 19.56 -2.12 -19.80
CA GLN A 61 20.95 -1.69 -20.00
C GLN A 61 21.95 -2.51 -19.18
N ILE A 62 21.63 -2.80 -17.91
CA ILE A 62 22.45 -3.67 -17.06
C ILE A 62 22.56 -5.07 -17.68
N GLN A 63 21.44 -5.66 -18.09
CA GLN A 63 21.42 -6.97 -18.72
C GLN A 63 22.20 -7.01 -20.03
N ASP A 64 22.08 -5.98 -20.85
CA ASP A 64 22.78 -5.88 -22.14
C ASP A 64 24.29 -5.71 -21.95
N ASN A 65 24.74 -4.91 -20.98
CA ASN A 65 26.16 -4.79 -20.65
C ASN A 65 26.74 -6.15 -20.20
N ALA A 66 26.04 -6.85 -19.31
CA ALA A 66 26.48 -8.15 -18.83
C ALA A 66 26.55 -9.20 -19.95
N ARG A 67 25.52 -9.28 -20.81
CA ARG A 67 25.41 -10.32 -21.86
C ARG A 67 26.24 -10.02 -23.11
N LYS A 68 26.29 -8.76 -23.56
CA LYS A 68 26.87 -8.39 -24.87
C LYS A 68 28.26 -7.76 -24.74
N LYS A 69 28.56 -7.09 -23.63
CA LYS A 69 29.83 -6.38 -23.44
C LYS A 69 30.78 -7.10 -22.47
N ASN A 70 30.39 -8.27 -21.97
CA ASN A 70 31.14 -9.07 -21.00
C ASN A 70 31.54 -8.24 -19.76
N ASP A 71 30.66 -7.31 -19.37
CA ASP A 71 30.86 -6.47 -18.20
C ASP A 71 30.65 -7.31 -16.92
N THR A 72 31.73 -7.50 -16.17
CA THR A 72 31.75 -8.27 -14.92
C THR A 72 31.59 -7.39 -13.68
N THR A 73 31.40 -6.08 -13.85
CA THR A 73 31.17 -5.18 -12.72
C THR A 73 29.86 -5.52 -12.03
N ARG A 74 29.81 -5.33 -10.71
CA ARG A 74 28.55 -5.46 -9.96
C ARG A 74 27.71 -4.21 -10.19
N PRO A 75 26.59 -4.28 -10.93
CA PRO A 75 25.76 -3.11 -11.17
C PRO A 75 25.02 -2.71 -9.88
N ARG A 76 24.59 -1.45 -9.83
CA ARG A 76 23.62 -0.99 -8.84
C ARG A 76 22.22 -1.12 -9.42
N TRP A 77 21.48 -2.11 -8.96
CA TRP A 77 20.14 -2.38 -9.45
C TRP A 77 19.17 -1.25 -9.05
N PRO A 78 18.26 -0.83 -9.93
CA PRO A 78 17.24 0.13 -9.58
C PRO A 78 16.28 -0.44 -8.53
N MET A 79 15.84 0.39 -7.59
CA MET A 79 14.81 0.08 -6.59
C MET A 79 13.82 1.24 -6.52
N ILE A 80 12.53 0.95 -6.64
CA ILE A 80 11.49 1.96 -6.41
C ILE A 80 11.15 2.04 -4.93
N VAL A 81 11.18 3.24 -4.37
CA VAL A 81 10.66 3.61 -3.06
C VAL A 81 9.32 4.29 -3.28
N LEU A 82 8.23 3.59 -2.94
CA LEU A 82 6.87 4.13 -3.02
C LEU A 82 6.49 4.71 -1.66
N ASN A 83 6.46 6.03 -1.55
CA ASN A 83 6.03 6.75 -0.35
C ASN A 83 4.59 7.22 -0.54
N SER A 84 3.63 6.50 0.04
CA SER A 84 2.21 6.82 -0.06
C SER A 84 1.51 6.64 1.29
N PRO A 85 0.45 7.40 1.61
CA PRO A 85 -0.24 7.29 2.89
C PRO A 85 -0.72 5.86 3.17
N LYS A 86 -0.56 5.38 4.41
CA LYS A 86 -1.17 4.09 4.76
C LYS A 86 -2.68 4.17 4.71
N GLY A 87 -3.32 3.23 4.02
CA GLY A 87 -4.77 3.25 3.79
C GLY A 87 -5.20 4.26 2.74
N TRP A 88 -4.28 4.68 1.87
CA TRP A 88 -4.53 5.62 0.77
C TRP A 88 -5.81 5.28 0.00
N THR A 89 -6.61 6.30 -0.33
CA THR A 89 -7.96 6.24 -0.95
C THR A 89 -9.09 5.78 -0.01
N GLY A 90 -8.73 5.35 1.20
CA GLY A 90 -9.65 4.91 2.23
C GLY A 90 -10.38 6.05 2.96
N PRO A 91 -11.10 5.72 4.04
CA PRO A 91 -11.69 6.71 4.93
C PRO A 91 -10.59 7.58 5.55
N LYS A 92 -10.74 8.91 5.49
CA LYS A 92 -9.81 9.83 6.16
C LYS A 92 -10.01 9.83 7.67
N VAL A 93 -11.27 9.82 8.10
CA VAL A 93 -11.70 9.85 9.51
C VAL A 93 -12.86 8.86 9.69
N VAL A 94 -12.84 8.12 10.80
CA VAL A 94 -13.94 7.26 11.28
C VAL A 94 -14.10 7.54 12.77
N ASP A 95 -15.32 7.77 13.25
CA ASP A 95 -15.62 8.05 14.67
C ASP A 95 -14.77 9.18 15.29
N GLY A 96 -14.49 10.23 14.51
CA GLY A 96 -13.67 11.36 14.94
C GLY A 96 -12.16 11.08 15.00
N LEU A 97 -11.73 9.86 14.65
CA LEU A 97 -10.34 9.42 14.65
C LEU A 97 -9.77 9.40 13.23
N GLN A 98 -8.58 9.99 13.04
CA GLN A 98 -7.86 9.91 11.76
C GLN A 98 -7.47 8.46 11.45
N ILE A 99 -7.75 8.01 10.22
CA ILE A 99 -7.51 6.65 9.73
C ILE A 99 -6.43 6.65 8.65
N GLU A 100 -6.65 7.34 7.52
CA GLU A 100 -5.66 7.48 6.45
C GLU A 100 -4.38 8.15 6.97
N GLY A 101 -3.23 7.63 6.55
CA GLY A 101 -1.93 8.11 7.00
C GLY A 101 -1.59 7.76 8.45
N THR A 102 -2.26 6.75 9.03
CA THR A 102 -1.98 6.26 10.39
C THR A 102 -1.93 4.74 10.45
N PHE A 103 -1.54 4.18 11.60
CA PHE A 103 -1.61 2.73 11.83
C PHE A 103 -3.06 2.20 11.92
N ARG A 104 -4.06 3.06 12.16
CA ARG A 104 -5.47 2.62 12.33
C ARG A 104 -6.08 2.06 11.04
N SER A 105 -5.52 2.39 9.88
CA SER A 105 -5.89 1.78 8.60
C SER A 105 -5.29 0.40 8.37
N HIS A 106 -4.54 -0.17 9.34
CA HIS A 106 -3.90 -1.47 9.18
C HIS A 106 -4.88 -2.65 9.16
N GLN A 107 -5.95 -2.57 9.94
CA GLN A 107 -7.04 -3.53 9.95
C GLN A 107 -8.32 -2.84 9.50
N ILE A 108 -9.45 -3.55 9.55
CA ILE A 108 -10.77 -3.01 9.18
C ILE A 108 -11.05 -1.78 10.07
N PRO A 109 -11.07 -0.56 9.51
CA PRO A 109 -11.19 0.67 10.31
C PRO A 109 -12.65 1.01 10.62
N LEU A 110 -13.59 0.18 10.16
CA LEU A 110 -15.04 0.35 10.28
C LEU A 110 -15.68 -0.98 10.69
N LEU A 111 -16.10 -1.08 11.95
CA LEU A 111 -16.91 -2.22 12.40
C LEU A 111 -18.34 -2.04 11.89
N VAL A 112 -18.87 -3.07 11.21
CA VAL A 112 -20.24 -3.07 10.70
C VAL A 112 -21.04 -4.07 11.51
N ASP A 113 -21.73 -3.58 12.52
CA ASP A 113 -22.62 -4.36 13.37
C ASP A 113 -23.89 -3.56 13.72
N SER A 114 -24.75 -4.13 14.56
CA SER A 114 -26.00 -3.49 14.99
C SER A 114 -25.78 -2.25 15.86
N GLU A 115 -24.62 -2.10 16.49
CA GLU A 115 -24.28 -0.96 17.33
C GLU A 115 -23.82 0.26 16.50
N TYR A 116 -23.33 0.02 15.26
CA TYR A 116 -22.88 1.08 14.34
C TYR A 116 -23.67 1.10 13.01
N PRO A 117 -24.98 1.39 13.02
CA PRO A 117 -25.83 1.35 11.82
C PRO A 117 -25.41 2.36 10.74
N ASP A 118 -24.74 3.45 11.11
CA ASP A 118 -24.28 4.46 10.16
C ASP A 118 -23.00 4.07 9.40
N HIS A 119 -22.24 3.09 9.91
CA HIS A 119 -21.06 2.56 9.19
C HIS A 119 -21.45 1.83 7.91
N LEU A 120 -22.61 1.15 7.90
CA LEU A 120 -23.13 0.50 6.70
C LEU A 120 -23.45 1.53 5.61
N LYS A 121 -24.15 2.62 5.97
CA LYS A 121 -24.48 3.71 5.03
C LYS A 121 -23.22 4.40 4.51
N PHE A 122 -22.21 4.57 5.37
CA PHE A 122 -20.92 5.12 4.99
C PHE A 122 -20.23 4.25 3.92
N LEU A 123 -20.23 2.93 4.11
CA LEU A 123 -19.69 1.98 3.12
C LEU A 123 -20.48 1.98 1.81
N GLU A 124 -21.82 2.02 1.88
CA GLU A 124 -22.70 2.12 0.70
C GLU A 124 -22.36 3.32 -0.17
N LYS A 125 -22.14 4.47 0.46
CA LYS A 125 -21.80 5.70 -0.24
C LYS A 125 -20.40 5.67 -0.87
N ARG A 126 -19.43 5.02 -0.22
CA ARG A 126 -18.02 5.04 -0.62
C ARG A 126 -17.64 3.90 -1.56
N LEU A 127 -18.26 2.73 -1.39
CA LEU A 127 -17.96 1.50 -2.12
C LEU A 127 -19.27 0.79 -2.50
N PRO A 128 -20.09 1.38 -3.38
CA PRO A 128 -21.38 0.80 -3.77
C PRO A 128 -21.25 -0.64 -4.29
N TRP A 129 -20.12 -0.96 -4.94
CA TRP A 129 -19.80 -2.32 -5.41
C TRP A 129 -19.55 -3.33 -4.27
N LEU A 130 -18.97 -2.90 -3.16
CA LEU A 130 -18.63 -3.77 -2.03
C LEU A 130 -19.90 -4.18 -1.25
N VAL A 131 -20.90 -3.30 -1.21
CA VAL A 131 -22.17 -3.58 -0.54
C VAL A 131 -22.99 -4.62 -1.28
N HIS A 132 -22.98 -4.62 -2.61
CA HIS A 132 -23.62 -5.69 -3.38
C HIS A 132 -23.05 -7.07 -2.99
N ARG A 133 -21.73 -7.17 -2.79
CA ARG A 133 -21.07 -8.43 -2.40
C ARG A 133 -21.34 -8.83 -0.94
N LEU A 134 -21.40 -7.87 -0.01
CA LEU A 134 -21.66 -8.13 1.41
C LEU A 134 -23.13 -8.43 1.72
N THR A 135 -24.07 -7.78 1.01
CA THR A 135 -25.51 -8.04 1.15
C THR A 135 -25.93 -9.38 0.55
N TYR A 136 -25.31 -9.79 -0.57
CA TYR A 136 -25.57 -11.09 -1.20
C TYR A 136 -25.21 -12.28 -0.30
N HIS A 137 -24.17 -12.16 0.54
CA HIS A 137 -23.85 -13.17 1.55
C HIS A 137 -24.85 -13.20 2.72
N ARG A 138 -25.51 -12.08 3.04
CA ARG A 138 -26.49 -11.99 4.14
C ARG A 138 -27.84 -12.62 3.76
N THR A 139 -28.22 -12.60 2.49
CA THR A 139 -29.44 -13.26 1.99
C THR A 139 -29.30 -14.77 1.89
N ASN A 140 -28.08 -15.29 1.64
CA ASN A 140 -27.84 -16.73 1.51
C ASN A 140 -27.60 -17.47 2.83
N ASN A 141 -27.44 -16.76 3.97
CA ASN A 141 -27.07 -17.39 5.25
C ASN A 141 -28.24 -17.53 6.25
N LYS A 142 -29.50 -17.46 5.79
CA LYS A 142 -30.68 -17.74 6.64
C LYS A 142 -30.98 -19.25 6.82
N ASN A 143 -30.24 -20.15 6.17
CA ASN A 143 -30.49 -21.59 6.19
C ASN A 143 -29.28 -22.45 6.59
N MET A 144 -28.57 -22.11 7.67
CA MET A 144 -27.71 -23.11 8.33
C MET A 144 -28.00 -23.16 9.82
N HIS A 145 -28.97 -24.02 10.16
CA HIS A 145 -28.92 -24.75 11.41
C HIS A 145 -27.64 -25.60 11.42
N GLY A 146 -26.78 -25.36 12.40
CA GLY A 146 -25.57 -26.13 12.63
C GLY A 146 -25.18 -26.01 14.08
N HIS A 147 -25.82 -26.84 14.90
CA HIS A 147 -25.38 -27.17 16.25
C HIS A 147 -23.92 -27.66 16.24
N ASP A 148 -23.19 -27.23 17.27
CA ASP A 148 -22.07 -27.89 17.93
C ASP A 148 -20.73 -28.14 17.23
N CYS A 149 -19.71 -27.99 18.09
CA CYS A 149 -18.47 -28.76 18.20
C CYS A 149 -17.19 -28.14 17.60
N PHE A 150 -16.44 -27.39 18.41
CA PHE A 150 -15.27 -27.90 19.16
C PHE A 150 -14.58 -26.75 19.93
N LYS A 151 -14.74 -26.78 21.26
CA LYS A 151 -13.99 -26.13 22.37
C LYS A 151 -13.57 -24.67 22.26
#